data_AF-A0A3M0YYG2-F1
#
_entry.id   AF-A0A3M0YYG2-F1
#
_cell.length_a   1.000
_cell.length_b   1.000
_cell.length_c   1.000
_cell.angle_alpha   90.00
_cell.angle_beta   90.00
_cell.angle_gamma   90.00
#
_symmetry.space_group_name_H-M   'P 1'
#
loop_
_entity.id
_entity.type
_entity.pdbx_description
1 polymer ?
#
loop_
_entity_poly.entity_id
_entity_poly.type
_entity_poly.pdbx_seq_one_letter_code
_entity_poly.pdbx_strand_id
1 'polypeptide(L)'
;IYQEPPLLERSIRDMLAEDINEIIVDSRDAFKTAVRQVKRIDKEHRPKVRLYDNPTPIFEYFKLEPQIASIFKRKLTLPSGAELVIDETEAMIAIDINSSKSRGGKDHPETILKTNLEAVEAIARQLKLRNVGGLVVIDFIDMRSRKDKQLVYRKMREALANDRAKSKILPISRLGLMEMTRQREHESLQHTVFDDCEYCHGRGKVKSPTTISVEVQRALEELLRRNGHRNDIPIRVQVHPKVLERLRKEDREILEQMEKEYGGELSFRADPNLHQEEFIMIDLNTEQELRHNRPFCEE
;
A
#
# COMPACT_ATOMS: atom_id res chain seq x y z
N ILE A 1 -33.50 18.72 -9.88
CA ILE A 1 -32.42 17.73 -10.05
C ILE A 1 -31.11 18.52 -10.06
N TYR A 2 -30.30 18.43 -8.99
CA TYR A 2 -29.01 19.12 -8.91
C TYR A 2 -27.96 18.18 -9.49
N GLN A 3 -27.26 18.61 -10.53
CA GLN A 3 -26.15 17.88 -11.11
C GLN A 3 -24.86 18.44 -10.52
N GLU A 4 -23.96 17.57 -10.05
CA GLU A 4 -22.67 18.04 -9.56
C GLU A 4 -21.90 18.75 -10.68
N PRO A 5 -21.29 19.91 -10.38
CA PRO A 5 -20.51 20.63 -11.38
C PRO A 5 -19.25 19.83 -11.77
N PRO A 6 -18.71 20.04 -12.99
CA PRO A 6 -17.48 19.40 -13.45
C PRO A 6 -16.28 19.65 -12.50
N LEU A 7 -15.28 18.75 -12.53
CA LEU A 7 -14.12 18.77 -11.63
C LEU A 7 -13.47 20.14 -11.50
N LEU A 8 -13.18 20.82 -12.63
CA LEU A 8 -12.54 22.13 -12.61
C LEU A 8 -13.35 23.19 -11.84
N GLU A 9 -14.68 23.18 -11.99
CA GLU A 9 -15.54 24.13 -11.28
C GLU A 9 -15.59 23.82 -9.78
N ARG A 10 -15.65 22.53 -9.42
CA ARG A 10 -15.54 22.07 -8.04
C ARG A 10 -14.19 22.47 -7.43
N SER A 11 -13.08 22.22 -8.14
CA SER A 11 -11.74 22.57 -7.69
C SER A 11 -11.58 24.07 -7.44
N ILE A 12 -12.10 24.94 -8.31
CA ILE A 12 -12.03 26.39 -8.07
C ILE A 12 -12.88 26.78 -6.87
N ARG A 13 -14.10 26.24 -6.74
CA ARG A 13 -14.97 26.56 -5.60
C ARG A 13 -14.39 26.08 -4.26
N ASP A 14 -13.85 24.87 -4.25
CA ASP A 14 -13.46 24.19 -3.02
C ASP A 14 -12.00 24.53 -2.65
N MET A 15 -11.12 24.77 -3.64
CA MET A 15 -9.69 25.00 -3.43
C MET A 15 -9.25 26.45 -3.39
N LEU A 16 -10.10 27.39 -3.81
CA LEU A 16 -9.69 28.78 -3.79
C LEU A 16 -9.65 29.33 -2.37
N ALA A 17 -8.45 29.67 -1.92
CA ALA A 17 -8.19 30.41 -0.69
C ALA A 17 -7.65 31.81 -1.02
N GLU A 18 -7.72 32.74 -0.06
CA GLU A 18 -7.33 34.14 -0.24
C GLU A 18 -5.84 34.31 -0.61
N ASP A 19 -5.00 33.32 -0.28
CA ASP A 19 -3.57 33.31 -0.59
C ASP A 19 -3.23 32.86 -2.02
N ILE A 20 -4.22 32.41 -2.81
CA ILE A 20 -3.99 31.94 -4.18
C ILE A 20 -3.97 33.14 -5.15
N ASN A 21 -2.79 33.42 -5.70
CA ASN A 21 -2.61 34.56 -6.62
C ASN A 21 -2.91 34.23 -8.09
N GLU A 22 -2.70 32.98 -8.51
CA GLU A 22 -2.80 32.58 -9.92
C GLU A 22 -3.36 31.16 -10.09
N ILE A 23 -4.24 30.97 -11.08
CA ILE A 23 -4.73 29.69 -11.58
C ILE A 23 -4.18 29.50 -12.99
N ILE A 24 -3.42 28.43 -13.19
CA ILE A 24 -2.79 28.11 -14.46
C ILE A 24 -3.44 26.87 -15.05
N VAL A 25 -3.83 26.94 -16.32
CA VAL A 25 -4.45 25.81 -17.05
C VAL A 25 -3.81 25.67 -18.43
N ASP A 26 -3.74 24.45 -18.94
CA ASP A 26 -3.04 24.11 -20.19
C ASP A 26 -4.00 23.90 -21.40
N SER A 27 -5.30 24.06 -21.20
CA SER A 27 -6.30 23.98 -22.28
C SER A 27 -7.15 25.25 -22.39
N ARG A 28 -7.49 25.60 -23.64
CA ARG A 28 -8.31 26.79 -23.94
C ARG A 28 -9.71 26.70 -23.34
N ASP A 29 -10.28 25.50 -23.28
CA ASP A 29 -11.61 25.29 -22.72
C ASP A 29 -11.59 25.36 -21.19
N ALA A 30 -10.58 24.80 -20.53
CA ALA A 30 -10.37 25.01 -19.09
C ALA A 30 -10.16 26.49 -18.77
N PHE A 31 -9.42 27.25 -19.60
CA PHE A 31 -9.23 28.69 -19.41
C PHE A 31 -10.54 29.47 -19.44
N LYS A 32 -11.37 29.24 -20.44
CA LYS A 32 -12.70 29.89 -20.53
C LYS A 32 -13.57 29.57 -19.32
N THR A 33 -13.55 28.31 -18.86
CA THR A 33 -14.31 27.85 -17.69
C THR A 33 -13.77 28.48 -16.41
N ALA A 34 -12.46 28.46 -16.19
CA ALA A 34 -11.82 29.04 -15.02
C ALA A 34 -12.08 30.56 -14.91
N VAL A 35 -11.92 31.30 -16.02
CA VAL A 35 -12.25 32.74 -16.07
C VAL A 35 -13.71 33.00 -15.70
N ARG A 36 -14.64 32.16 -16.17
CA ARG A 36 -16.07 32.29 -15.85
C ARG A 36 -16.35 32.06 -14.37
N GLN A 37 -15.72 31.06 -13.76
CA GLN A 37 -15.88 30.76 -12.33
C GLN A 37 -15.27 31.86 -11.46
N VAL A 38 -14.05 32.30 -11.79
CA VAL A 38 -13.33 33.36 -11.08
C VAL A 38 -14.03 34.72 -11.16
N LYS A 39 -14.80 34.98 -12.23
CA LYS A 39 -15.63 36.20 -12.34
C LYS A 39 -16.74 36.30 -11.31
N ARG A 40 -17.17 35.18 -10.71
CA ARG A 40 -18.21 35.16 -9.67
C ARG A 40 -17.68 35.56 -8.28
N ILE A 41 -16.36 35.67 -8.14
CA ILE A 41 -15.66 36.01 -6.91
C ILE A 41 -15.43 37.53 -6.87
N ASP A 42 -15.44 38.08 -5.66
CA ASP A 42 -15.21 39.49 -5.38
C ASP A 42 -13.91 39.97 -6.04
N LYS A 43 -13.98 41.19 -6.57
CA LYS A 43 -12.93 41.75 -7.43
C LYS A 43 -11.57 41.87 -6.72
N GLU A 44 -11.58 42.08 -5.41
CA GLU A 44 -10.36 42.24 -4.59
C GLU A 44 -9.63 40.92 -4.34
N HIS A 45 -10.35 39.79 -4.29
CA HIS A 45 -9.81 38.46 -4.01
C HIS A 45 -9.68 37.59 -5.26
N ARG A 46 -9.70 38.22 -6.45
CA ARG A 46 -9.76 37.52 -7.72
C ARG A 46 -8.38 37.02 -8.15
N PRO A 47 -8.11 35.70 -8.19
CA PRO A 47 -6.86 35.19 -8.74
C PRO A 47 -6.74 35.51 -10.22
N LYS A 48 -5.51 35.69 -10.70
CA LYS A 48 -5.25 35.77 -12.15
C LYS A 48 -5.44 34.39 -12.76
N VAL A 49 -6.10 34.30 -13.91
CA VAL A 49 -6.18 33.04 -14.68
C VAL A 49 -5.23 33.17 -15.86
N ARG A 50 -4.32 32.21 -16.02
CA ARG A 50 -3.34 32.17 -17.12
C ARG A 50 -3.48 30.88 -17.91
N LEU A 51 -3.48 31.01 -19.24
CA LEU A 51 -3.32 29.88 -20.14
C LEU A 51 -1.83 29.59 -20.27
N TYR A 52 -1.45 28.33 -20.05
CA TYR A 52 -0.11 27.81 -20.26
C TYR A 52 -0.02 27.22 -21.67
N ASP A 53 0.89 27.74 -22.49
CA ASP A 53 1.02 27.43 -23.92
C ASP A 53 2.43 26.97 -24.32
N ASN A 54 3.30 26.77 -23.34
CA ASN A 54 4.65 26.23 -23.58
C ASN A 54 4.59 24.76 -24.02
N PRO A 55 5.58 24.29 -24.81
CA PRO A 55 5.62 22.92 -25.31
C PRO A 55 5.89 21.87 -24.21
N THR A 56 6.60 22.24 -23.14
CA THR A 56 6.84 21.35 -22.00
C THR A 56 5.56 21.18 -21.19
N PRO A 57 5.11 19.97 -20.83
CA PRO A 57 3.92 19.77 -20.01
C PRO A 57 3.90 20.61 -18.72
N ILE A 58 2.73 21.12 -18.33
CA ILE A 58 2.59 22.07 -17.21
C ILE A 58 3.16 21.53 -15.90
N PHE A 59 2.91 20.27 -15.55
CA PHE A 59 3.41 19.67 -14.32
C PHE A 59 4.92 19.42 -14.34
N GLU A 60 5.50 19.14 -15.50
CA GLU A 60 6.94 19.00 -15.66
C GLU A 60 7.63 20.36 -15.48
N TYR A 61 7.09 21.42 -16.11
CA TYR A 61 7.60 22.78 -15.99
C TYR A 61 7.64 23.26 -14.52
N PHE A 62 6.58 22.97 -13.75
CA PHE A 62 6.52 23.29 -12.32
C PHE A 62 7.17 22.24 -11.41
N LYS A 63 7.82 21.21 -11.96
CA LYS A 63 8.47 20.11 -11.22
C LYS A 63 7.54 19.41 -10.22
N LEU A 64 6.27 19.26 -10.60
CA LEU A 64 5.24 18.58 -9.82
C LEU A 64 5.22 17.08 -10.09
N GLU A 65 5.64 16.62 -11.27
CA GLU A 65 5.66 15.19 -11.64
C GLU A 65 6.35 14.29 -10.58
N PRO A 66 7.57 14.57 -10.10
CA PRO A 66 8.18 13.74 -9.06
C PRO A 66 7.41 13.74 -7.73
N GLN A 67 6.73 14.85 -7.42
CA GLN A 67 5.93 14.99 -6.21
C GLN A 67 4.63 14.19 -6.33
N ILE A 68 3.99 14.20 -7.50
CA ILE A 68 2.80 13.38 -7.80
C ILE A 68 3.17 11.89 -7.73
N ALA A 69 4.26 11.48 -8.38
CA ALA A 69 4.75 10.11 -8.33
C ALA A 69 5.09 9.66 -6.89
N SER A 70 5.48 10.59 -6.01
CA SER A 70 5.75 10.28 -4.60
C SER A 70 4.49 9.97 -3.78
N ILE A 71 3.31 10.44 -4.18
CA ILE A 71 2.04 10.23 -3.48
C ILE A 71 1.75 8.73 -3.32
N PHE A 72 2.11 7.93 -4.32
CA PHE A 72 1.84 6.49 -4.33
C PHE A 72 2.96 5.65 -3.72
N LYS A 73 4.07 6.26 -3.31
CA LYS A 73 5.17 5.51 -2.71
C LYS A 73 4.84 5.15 -1.27
N ARG A 74 5.04 3.88 -0.90
CA ARG A 74 4.98 3.44 0.50
C ARG A 74 6.00 4.16 1.40
N LYS A 75 7.16 4.51 0.85
CA LYS A 75 8.27 5.18 1.56
C LYS A 75 8.61 6.53 0.97
N LEU A 76 8.89 7.50 1.83
CA LEU A 76 9.29 8.86 1.48
C LEU A 76 10.54 9.26 2.25
N THR A 77 11.52 9.83 1.56
CA THR A 77 12.73 10.37 2.20
C THR A 77 12.48 11.80 2.66
N LEU A 78 12.73 12.07 3.93
CA LEU A 78 12.67 13.39 4.56
C LEU A 78 13.96 14.20 4.27
N PRO A 79 13.94 15.53 4.40
CA PRO A 79 15.13 16.37 4.19
C PRO A 79 16.34 15.97 5.04
N SER A 80 16.11 15.51 6.26
CA SER A 80 17.13 14.94 7.16
C SER A 80 17.71 13.60 6.71
N GLY A 81 17.15 12.96 5.69
CA GLY A 81 17.52 11.62 5.21
C GLY A 81 16.72 10.49 5.84
N ALA A 82 15.93 10.76 6.89
CA ALA A 82 15.03 9.78 7.51
C ALA A 82 13.96 9.29 6.52
N GLU A 83 13.43 8.09 6.75
CA GLU A 83 12.36 7.49 5.94
C GLU A 83 11.03 7.56 6.67
N LEU A 84 10.02 8.18 6.05
CA LEU A 84 8.62 8.10 6.44
C LEU A 84 7.98 6.92 5.70
N VAL A 85 7.37 6.00 6.43
CA VAL A 85 6.66 4.82 5.88
C VAL A 85 5.18 4.99 6.15
N ILE A 86 4.34 4.84 5.13
CA ILE A 86 2.88 4.95 5.24
C ILE A 86 2.28 3.63 4.78
N ASP A 87 1.58 2.95 5.69
CA ASP A 87 0.84 1.72 5.46
C ASP A 87 -0.66 1.97 5.63
N GLU A 88 -1.39 1.94 4.51
CA GLU A 88 -2.85 1.97 4.51
C GLU A 88 -3.36 0.53 4.66
N THR A 89 -4.07 0.25 5.76
CA THR A 89 -4.75 -1.03 6.01
C THR A 89 -6.26 -0.85 5.98
N GLU A 90 -7.02 -1.94 6.04
CA GLU A 90 -8.48 -1.90 6.04
C GLU A 90 -9.05 -1.05 7.20
N ALA A 91 -8.52 -1.23 8.42
CA ALA A 91 -9.06 -0.62 9.62
C ALA A 91 -8.45 0.75 9.94
N MET A 92 -7.15 0.93 9.64
CA MET A 92 -6.41 2.14 10.01
C MET A 92 -5.20 2.40 9.11
N ILE A 93 -4.67 3.60 9.20
CA ILE A 93 -3.42 3.99 8.53
C ILE A 93 -2.33 4.05 9.58
N ALA A 94 -1.27 3.27 9.38
CA ALA A 94 -0.08 3.27 10.22
C ALA A 94 1.02 4.07 9.54
N ILE A 95 1.64 4.99 10.29
CA ILE A 95 2.74 5.82 9.81
C ILE A 95 3.92 5.64 10.74
N ASP A 96 5.08 5.30 10.18
CA ASP A 96 6.32 5.04 10.91
C ASP A 96 7.46 5.94 10.42
N ILE A 97 8.34 6.37 11.31
CA ILE A 97 9.46 7.28 11.02
C ILE A 97 10.78 6.60 11.38
N ASN A 98 11.51 6.18 10.36
CA ASN A 98 12.82 5.57 10.50
C ASN A 98 13.93 6.60 10.36
N SER A 99 14.66 6.87 11.44
CA SER A 99 15.87 7.69 11.40
C SER A 99 16.90 7.10 10.42
N SER A 100 17.50 7.92 9.56
CA SER A 100 18.67 7.48 8.80
C SER A 100 19.80 7.25 9.78
N LYS A 101 20.23 6.00 9.95
CA LYS A 101 21.35 5.65 10.83
C LYS A 101 22.58 6.49 10.48
N SER A 102 22.87 7.49 11.30
CA SER A 102 24.17 8.15 11.32
C SER A 102 25.20 7.07 11.65
N ARG A 103 26.05 6.71 10.69
CA ARG A 103 27.12 5.73 10.91
C ARG A 103 28.06 6.26 12.02
N GLY A 104 27.83 5.89 13.28
CA GLY A 104 28.80 6.07 14.37
C GLY A 104 28.40 6.83 15.64
N GLY A 105 27.13 7.15 15.91
CA GLY A 105 26.75 7.84 17.16
C GLY A 105 25.32 7.58 17.65
N LYS A 106 25.05 7.84 18.95
CA LYS A 106 23.68 7.92 19.49
C LYS A 106 23.00 9.16 18.92
N ASP A 107 21.78 9.02 18.40
CA ASP A 107 20.99 10.16 17.92
C ASP A 107 20.81 11.19 19.04
N HIS A 108 21.13 12.44 18.74
CA HIS A 108 21.01 13.53 19.71
C HIS A 108 19.52 13.90 19.87
N PRO A 109 19.04 14.23 21.09
CA PRO A 109 17.63 14.60 21.30
C PRO A 109 17.14 15.72 20.36
N GLU A 110 18.00 16.70 20.06
CA GLU A 110 17.69 17.78 19.12
C GLU A 110 17.49 17.28 17.68
N THR A 111 18.28 16.30 17.23
CA THR A 111 18.13 15.66 15.92
C THR A 111 16.81 14.90 15.84
N ILE A 112 16.48 14.14 16.89
CA ILE A 112 15.21 13.40 16.98
C ILE A 112 14.02 14.36 16.87
N LEU A 113 14.03 15.45 17.65
CA LEU A 113 12.98 16.44 17.61
C LEU A 113 12.87 17.07 16.20
N LYS A 114 14.01 17.46 15.60
CA LYS A 114 14.03 18.04 14.25
C LYS A 114 13.42 17.07 13.22
N THR A 115 13.83 15.81 13.22
CA THR A 115 13.30 14.78 12.31
C THR A 115 11.79 14.58 12.50
N ASN A 116 11.31 14.52 13.74
CA ASN A 116 9.88 14.39 14.01
C ASN A 116 9.09 15.62 13.54
N LEU A 117 9.65 16.83 13.64
CA LEU A 117 9.02 18.05 13.12
C LEU A 117 8.97 18.09 11.59
N GLU A 118 10.04 17.64 10.92
CA GLU A 118 10.03 17.45 9.45
C GLU A 118 8.97 16.41 9.05
N ALA A 119 8.86 15.32 9.81
CA ALA A 119 7.87 14.29 9.56
C ALA A 119 6.44 14.81 9.74
N VAL A 120 6.17 15.68 10.72
CA VAL A 120 4.84 16.32 10.87
C VAL A 120 4.40 17.03 9.59
N GLU A 121 5.27 17.84 9.00
CA GLU A 121 4.97 18.58 7.76
C GLU A 121 4.71 17.62 6.60
N ALA A 122 5.55 16.58 6.46
CA ALA A 122 5.41 15.56 5.44
C ALA A 122 4.11 14.76 5.60
N ILE A 123 3.79 14.32 6.82
CA ILE A 123 2.56 13.56 7.13
C ILE A 123 1.34 14.40 6.80
N ALA A 124 1.25 15.63 7.33
CA ALA A 124 0.11 16.50 7.07
C ALA A 124 -0.09 16.75 5.57
N ARG A 125 1.00 16.92 4.82
CA ARG A 125 0.96 17.04 3.36
C ARG A 125 0.49 15.76 2.69
N GLN A 126 0.98 14.58 3.09
CA GLN A 126 0.61 13.29 2.49
C GLN A 126 -0.84 12.91 2.79
N LEU A 127 -1.34 13.18 4.00
CA LEU A 127 -2.75 12.96 4.33
C LEU A 127 -3.69 13.72 3.38
N LYS A 128 -3.34 14.97 3.05
CA LYS A 128 -4.07 15.79 2.08
C LYS A 128 -3.92 15.27 0.65
N LEU A 129 -2.68 15.00 0.22
CA LEU A 129 -2.40 14.59 -1.16
C LEU A 129 -2.98 13.21 -1.50
N ARG A 130 -2.95 12.26 -0.56
CA ARG A 130 -3.49 10.90 -0.73
C ARG A 130 -4.98 10.81 -0.45
N ASN A 131 -5.59 11.88 0.05
CA ASN A 131 -6.94 11.88 0.60
C ASN A 131 -7.17 10.77 1.64
N VAL A 132 -6.20 10.59 2.55
CA VAL A 132 -6.29 9.57 3.60
C VAL A 132 -7.31 10.01 4.65
N GLY A 133 -8.24 9.12 5.00
CA GLY A 133 -9.21 9.37 6.06
C GLY A 133 -9.50 8.11 6.88
N GLY A 134 -10.12 8.31 8.04
CA GLY A 134 -10.33 7.27 9.05
C GLY A 134 -9.37 7.44 10.23
N LEU A 135 -9.06 6.33 10.89
CA LEU A 135 -8.13 6.27 12.01
C LEU A 135 -6.68 6.25 11.49
N VAL A 136 -5.86 7.17 11.97
CA VAL A 136 -4.43 7.26 11.65
C VAL A 136 -3.63 7.15 12.94
N VAL A 137 -2.64 6.27 12.94
CA VAL A 137 -1.71 6.05 14.05
C VAL A 137 -0.31 6.36 13.55
N ILE A 138 0.39 7.26 14.25
CA ILE A 138 1.72 7.73 13.89
C ILE A 138 2.70 7.34 14.98
N ASP A 139 3.70 6.55 14.62
CA ASP A 139 4.84 6.18 15.46
C ASP A 139 5.99 7.17 15.23
N PHE A 140 6.14 8.12 16.15
CA PHE A 140 7.23 9.09 16.10
C PHE A 140 8.49 8.51 16.75
N ILE A 141 9.67 8.97 16.31
CA ILE A 141 10.92 8.59 16.95
C ILE A 141 10.85 8.95 18.43
N ASP A 142 11.25 8.00 19.28
CA ASP A 142 11.10 8.09 20.73
C ASP A 142 11.75 9.34 21.33
N MET A 143 10.92 10.19 21.96
CA MET A 143 11.34 11.41 22.64
C MET A 143 11.27 11.23 24.17
N ARG A 144 12.35 11.54 24.89
CA ARG A 144 12.36 11.51 26.37
C ARG A 144 11.70 12.75 26.99
N SER A 145 11.84 13.89 26.34
CA SER A 145 11.32 15.18 26.83
C SER A 145 9.82 15.29 26.58
N ARG A 146 9.05 15.54 27.65
CA ARG A 146 7.61 15.84 27.53
C ARG A 146 7.35 17.14 26.77
N LYS A 147 8.28 18.11 26.85
CA LYS A 147 8.18 19.37 26.12
C LYS A 147 8.25 19.13 24.61
N ASP A 148 9.12 18.20 24.18
CA ASP A 148 9.35 17.86 22.79
C ASP A 148 8.12 17.13 22.22
N LYS A 149 7.58 16.15 22.96
CA LYS A 149 6.30 15.49 22.61
C LYS A 149 5.16 16.50 22.45
N GLN A 150 5.06 17.46 23.36
CA GLN A 150 4.03 18.51 23.29
C GLN A 150 4.24 19.44 22.08
N LEU A 151 5.48 19.74 21.73
CA LEU A 151 5.80 20.56 20.57
C LEU A 151 5.39 19.86 19.27
N VAL A 152 5.74 18.58 19.11
CA VAL A 152 5.32 17.76 17.95
C VAL A 152 3.79 17.70 17.84
N TYR A 153 3.09 17.46 18.95
CA TYR A 153 1.62 17.49 18.98
C TYR A 153 1.02 18.83 18.53
N ARG A 154 1.52 19.95 19.04
CA ARG A 154 1.04 21.28 18.61
C ARG A 154 1.31 21.50 17.13
N LYS A 155 2.50 21.14 16.65
CA LYS A 155 2.87 21.30 15.25
C LYS A 155 1.99 20.47 14.32
N MET A 156 1.61 19.26 14.73
CA MET A 156 0.66 18.45 13.96
C MET A 156 -0.73 19.10 13.88
N ARG A 157 -1.21 19.68 14.99
CA ARG A 157 -2.47 20.45 14.99
C ARG A 157 -2.40 21.69 14.12
N GLU A 158 -1.29 22.43 14.15
CA GLU A 158 -1.07 23.61 13.30
C GLU A 158 -1.06 23.23 11.81
N ALA A 159 -0.35 22.16 11.45
CA ALA A 159 -0.21 21.72 10.06
C ALA A 159 -1.53 21.24 9.42
N LEU A 160 -2.46 20.76 10.24
CA LEU A 160 -3.79 20.30 9.82
C LEU A 160 -4.93 21.29 10.15
N ALA A 161 -4.62 22.46 10.71
CA ALA A 161 -5.64 23.44 11.10
C ALA A 161 -6.46 23.96 9.91
N ASN A 162 -5.79 24.11 8.75
CA ASN A 162 -6.39 24.56 7.49
C ASN A 162 -6.72 23.40 6.55
N ASP A 163 -6.72 22.16 7.04
CA ASP A 163 -7.21 21.02 6.25
C ASP A 163 -8.74 21.11 6.15
N ARG A 164 -9.28 20.78 4.97
CA ARG A 164 -10.74 20.78 4.76
C ARG A 164 -11.40 19.65 5.52
N ALA A 165 -10.76 18.48 5.49
CA ALA A 165 -11.24 17.33 6.23
C ALA A 165 -11.03 17.58 7.73
N LYS A 166 -12.12 17.52 8.50
CA LYS A 166 -12.05 17.69 9.95
C LYS A 166 -11.17 16.60 10.54
N SER A 167 -10.25 17.00 11.41
CA SER A 167 -9.36 16.10 12.11
C SER A 167 -9.48 16.25 13.62
N LYS A 168 -9.36 15.12 14.34
CA LYS A 168 -9.22 15.09 15.80
C LYS A 168 -7.90 14.41 16.12
N ILE A 169 -6.99 15.15 16.74
CA ILE A 169 -5.63 14.69 17.03
C ILE A 169 -5.50 14.57 18.55
N LEU A 170 -5.03 13.43 19.04
CA LEU A 170 -4.72 13.20 20.45
C LEU A 170 -3.22 13.45 20.71
N PRO A 171 -2.84 13.82 21.95
CA PRO A 171 -1.43 13.88 22.34
C PRO A 171 -0.75 12.51 22.20
N ILE A 172 0.58 12.52 22.05
CA ILE A 172 1.39 11.30 22.03
C ILE A 172 1.13 10.50 23.31
N SER A 173 0.72 9.24 23.14
CA SER A 173 0.34 8.34 24.21
C SER A 173 1.55 7.87 25.03
N ARG A 174 1.27 7.10 26.09
CA ARG A 174 2.33 6.48 26.90
C ARG A 174 3.13 5.43 26.11
N LEU A 175 2.54 4.87 25.05
CA LEU A 175 3.19 3.91 24.16
C LEU A 175 4.04 4.57 23.08
N GLY A 176 4.10 5.92 23.02
CA GLY A 176 4.86 6.65 21.99
C GLY A 176 4.07 6.98 20.73
N LEU A 177 2.83 6.51 20.61
CA LEU A 177 1.99 6.68 19.43
C LEU A 177 1.16 7.96 19.49
N MET A 178 1.02 8.65 18.36
CA MET A 178 0.01 9.69 18.16
C MET A 178 -1.18 9.12 17.40
N GLU A 179 -2.37 9.21 18.00
CA GLU A 179 -3.62 8.76 17.40
C GLU A 179 -4.40 9.98 16.89
N MET A 180 -4.95 9.86 15.68
CA MET A 180 -5.85 10.87 15.15
C MET A 180 -6.94 10.26 14.27
N THR A 181 -8.05 10.97 14.13
CA THR A 181 -9.04 10.69 13.09
C THR A 181 -9.07 11.84 12.09
N ARG A 182 -9.26 11.51 10.81
CA ARG A 182 -9.49 12.48 9.73
C ARG A 182 -10.75 12.06 8.97
N GLN A 183 -11.68 12.99 8.75
CA GLN A 183 -12.93 12.71 8.06
C GLN A 183 -12.67 12.20 6.63
N ARG A 184 -13.38 11.13 6.21
CA ARG A 184 -13.37 10.64 4.83
C ARG A 184 -14.37 11.46 4.01
N GLU A 185 -13.89 12.28 3.09
CA GLU A 185 -14.75 13.00 2.14
C GLU A 185 -15.02 12.16 0.89
N HIS A 186 -14.01 11.43 0.44
CA HIS A 186 -14.03 10.48 -0.68
C HIS A 186 -13.18 9.25 -0.34
N GLU A 187 -13.17 8.25 -1.20
CA GLU A 187 -12.21 7.13 -1.12
C GLU A 187 -10.76 7.67 -1.19
N SER A 188 -9.81 6.94 -0.58
CA SER A 188 -8.40 7.34 -0.69
C SER A 188 -7.93 7.15 -2.13
N LEU A 189 -6.91 7.92 -2.53
CA LEU A 189 -6.38 7.80 -3.89
C LEU A 189 -5.86 6.39 -4.20
N GLN A 190 -5.41 5.64 -3.19
CA GLN A 190 -4.96 4.28 -3.39
C GLN A 190 -6.11 3.38 -3.90
N HIS A 191 -7.30 3.49 -3.32
CA HIS A 191 -8.46 2.70 -3.75
C HIS A 191 -9.04 3.17 -5.09
N THR A 192 -8.90 4.44 -5.45
CA THR A 192 -9.42 4.96 -6.72
C THR A 192 -8.49 4.71 -7.91
N VAL A 193 -7.17 4.61 -7.67
CA VAL A 193 -6.16 4.53 -8.74
C VAL A 193 -5.63 3.12 -8.97
N PHE A 194 -5.69 2.24 -7.97
CA PHE A 194 -5.14 0.88 -8.07
C PHE A 194 -6.23 -0.18 -7.89
N ASP A 195 -6.10 -1.24 -8.67
CA ASP A 195 -6.79 -2.50 -8.43
C ASP A 195 -5.96 -3.39 -7.47
N ASP A 196 -6.65 -4.29 -6.78
CA ASP A 196 -5.98 -5.28 -5.94
C ASP A 196 -5.11 -6.22 -6.78
N CYS A 197 -3.97 -6.63 -6.22
CA CYS A 197 -3.07 -7.56 -6.88
C CYS A 197 -3.75 -8.91 -7.12
N GLU A 198 -3.98 -9.28 -8.38
CA GLU A 198 -4.63 -10.56 -8.77
C GLU A 198 -3.89 -11.81 -8.27
N TYR A 199 -2.62 -11.70 -7.88
CA TYR A 199 -1.85 -12.82 -7.34
C TYR A 199 -2.01 -12.96 -5.82
N CYS A 200 -1.99 -11.85 -5.07
CA CYS A 200 -1.97 -11.90 -3.60
C CYS A 200 -3.21 -11.30 -2.92
N HIS A 201 -4.14 -10.72 -3.68
CA HIS A 201 -5.31 -9.94 -3.25
C HIS A 201 -4.99 -9.02 -2.06
N GLY A 202 -3.95 -8.20 -2.22
CA GLY A 202 -3.55 -7.22 -1.21
C GLY A 202 -2.71 -7.77 -0.05
N ARG A 203 -2.51 -9.09 0.08
CA ARG A 203 -1.67 -9.67 1.17
C ARG A 203 -0.21 -9.22 1.12
N GLY A 204 0.30 -8.89 -0.06
CA GLY A 204 1.70 -8.50 -0.30
C GLY A 204 2.73 -9.61 -0.05
N LYS A 205 2.27 -10.84 0.25
CA LYS A 205 3.08 -12.03 0.51
C LYS A 205 2.31 -13.27 0.08
N VAL A 206 3.05 -14.30 -0.30
CA VAL A 206 2.53 -15.65 -0.59
C VAL A 206 3.31 -16.70 0.20
N LYS A 207 2.71 -17.86 0.48
CA LYS A 207 3.36 -18.97 1.17
C LYS A 207 4.61 -19.40 0.42
N SER A 208 5.67 -19.69 1.18
CA SER A 208 6.95 -20.08 0.61
C SER A 208 6.87 -21.46 -0.08
N PRO A 209 7.78 -21.77 -1.03
CA PRO A 209 7.85 -23.11 -1.63
C PRO A 209 7.98 -24.23 -0.59
N THR A 210 8.69 -23.98 0.52
CA THR A 210 8.82 -24.91 1.64
C THR A 210 7.48 -25.14 2.34
N THR A 211 6.67 -24.09 2.54
CA THR A 211 5.34 -24.23 3.13
C THR A 211 4.43 -25.09 2.25
N ILE A 212 4.43 -24.80 0.94
CA ILE A 212 3.60 -25.54 -0.01
C ILE A 212 4.08 -26.98 -0.18
N SER A 213 5.38 -27.24 -0.16
CA SER A 213 5.90 -28.61 -0.28
C SER A 213 5.47 -29.49 0.90
N VAL A 214 5.43 -28.94 2.12
CA VAL A 214 4.88 -29.63 3.29
C VAL A 214 3.37 -29.87 3.16
N GLU A 215 2.61 -28.90 2.63
CA GLU A 215 1.17 -29.08 2.37
C GLU A 215 0.90 -30.17 1.34
N VAL A 216 1.70 -30.23 0.26
CA VAL A 216 1.67 -31.30 -0.74
C VAL A 216 1.97 -32.65 -0.09
N GLN A 217 3.02 -32.77 0.72
CA GLN A 217 3.37 -34.02 1.39
C GLN A 217 2.24 -34.50 2.32
N ARG A 218 1.66 -33.61 3.12
CA ARG A 218 0.52 -33.95 3.99
C ARG A 218 -0.69 -34.41 3.20
N ALA A 219 -0.99 -33.72 2.10
CA ALA A 219 -2.10 -34.08 1.22
C ALA A 219 -1.89 -35.43 0.53
N LEU A 220 -0.66 -35.72 0.10
CA LEU A 220 -0.27 -37.02 -0.44
C LEU A 220 -0.42 -38.12 0.61
N GLU A 221 0.12 -37.91 1.82
CA GLU A 221 0.06 -38.88 2.91
C GLU A 221 -1.39 -39.21 3.28
N GLU A 222 -2.26 -38.19 3.34
CA GLU A 222 -3.68 -38.37 3.60
C GLU A 222 -4.38 -39.21 2.52
N LEU A 223 -4.11 -38.94 1.23
CA LEU A 223 -4.67 -39.71 0.12
C LEU A 223 -4.18 -41.16 0.13
N LEU A 224 -2.88 -41.37 0.35
CA LEU A 224 -2.26 -42.69 0.40
C LEU A 224 -2.77 -43.52 1.59
N ARG A 225 -2.96 -42.91 2.76
CA ARG A 225 -3.53 -43.58 3.94
C ARG A 225 -5.01 -43.95 3.75
N ARG A 226 -5.83 -43.03 3.20
CA ARG A 226 -7.29 -43.24 3.07
C ARG A 226 -7.64 -44.42 2.17
N ASN A 227 -6.84 -44.67 1.14
CA ASN A 227 -7.12 -45.74 0.19
C ASN A 227 -6.48 -47.09 0.60
N GLY A 228 -5.83 -47.15 1.77
CA GLY A 228 -5.20 -48.36 2.32
C GLY A 228 -3.94 -48.81 1.56
N HIS A 229 -3.23 -49.82 2.08
CA HIS A 229 -2.05 -50.45 1.46
C HIS A 229 -2.37 -51.26 0.17
N ARG A 230 -3.43 -50.89 -0.56
CA ARG A 230 -3.94 -51.61 -1.75
C ARG A 230 -3.89 -50.81 -3.04
N ASN A 231 -3.26 -49.64 -3.07
CA ASN A 231 -3.41 -48.73 -4.20
C ASN A 231 -2.29 -48.76 -5.23
N ASP A 232 -2.56 -49.46 -6.34
CA ASP A 232 -1.94 -49.28 -7.67
C ASP A 232 -2.44 -48.00 -8.37
N ILE A 233 -2.78 -46.93 -7.63
CA ILE A 233 -3.24 -45.66 -8.25
C ILE A 233 -2.02 -44.75 -8.46
N PRO A 234 -1.51 -44.60 -9.69
CA PRO A 234 -0.46 -43.66 -10.00
C PRO A 234 -0.97 -42.22 -9.82
N ILE A 235 -0.34 -41.44 -8.94
CA ILE A 235 -0.72 -40.06 -8.64
C ILE A 235 0.24 -39.10 -9.35
N ARG A 236 -0.32 -38.09 -10.03
CA ARG A 236 0.44 -36.95 -10.54
C ARG A 236 0.14 -35.70 -9.76
N VAL A 237 1.17 -35.11 -9.17
CA VAL A 237 1.10 -33.80 -8.53
C VAL A 237 1.56 -32.73 -9.50
N GLN A 238 0.69 -31.78 -9.80
CA GLN A 238 1.00 -30.58 -10.55
C GLN A 238 1.20 -29.41 -9.58
N VAL A 239 2.32 -28.71 -9.71
CA VAL A 239 2.69 -27.57 -8.86
C VAL A 239 3.37 -26.47 -9.66
N HIS A 240 3.44 -25.27 -9.11
CA HIS A 240 4.27 -24.21 -9.68
C HIS A 240 5.78 -24.61 -9.73
N PRO A 241 6.57 -24.21 -10.75
CA PRO A 241 7.96 -24.60 -10.92
C PRO A 241 8.87 -24.43 -9.68
N LYS A 242 8.68 -23.34 -8.92
CA LYS A 242 9.44 -23.09 -7.68
C LYS A 242 9.21 -24.15 -6.60
N VAL A 243 7.98 -24.65 -6.51
CA VAL A 243 7.62 -25.72 -5.55
C VAL A 243 8.19 -27.05 -6.04
N LEU A 244 8.15 -27.31 -7.35
CA LEU A 244 8.73 -28.53 -7.92
C LEU A 244 10.24 -28.61 -7.68
N GLU A 245 10.96 -27.50 -7.82
CA GLU A 245 12.40 -27.46 -7.55
C GLU A 245 12.73 -27.90 -6.12
N ARG A 246 11.97 -27.38 -5.15
CA ARG A 246 12.08 -27.75 -3.73
C ARG A 246 11.78 -29.24 -3.51
N LEU A 247 10.66 -29.73 -4.07
CA LEU A 247 10.26 -31.13 -3.95
C LEU A 247 11.33 -32.09 -4.50
N ARG A 248 11.98 -31.74 -5.62
CA ARG A 248 12.99 -32.58 -6.26
C ARG A 248 14.35 -32.58 -5.56
N LYS A 249 14.67 -31.51 -4.83
CA LYS A 249 15.98 -31.34 -4.19
C LYS A 249 15.89 -31.73 -2.73
N GLU A 250 15.32 -30.87 -1.91
CA GLU A 250 15.40 -31.00 -0.46
C GLU A 250 14.40 -32.02 0.10
N ASP A 251 13.29 -32.25 -0.58
CA ASP A 251 12.24 -33.16 -0.07
C ASP A 251 12.27 -34.54 -0.77
N ARG A 252 13.28 -34.79 -1.62
CA ARG A 252 13.39 -36.02 -2.44
C ARG A 252 13.33 -37.29 -1.60
N GLU A 253 14.13 -37.36 -0.54
CA GLU A 253 14.23 -38.56 0.31
C GLU A 253 12.90 -38.87 1.00
N ILE A 254 12.17 -37.83 1.41
CA ILE A 254 10.86 -37.96 2.04
C ILE A 254 9.86 -38.53 1.02
N LEU A 255 9.85 -38.01 -0.20
CA LEU A 255 8.94 -38.48 -1.26
C LEU A 255 9.24 -39.93 -1.66
N GLU A 256 10.52 -40.29 -1.80
CA GLU A 256 10.94 -41.68 -2.06
C GLU A 256 10.52 -42.64 -0.93
N GLN A 257 10.58 -42.18 0.33
CA GLN A 257 10.12 -42.97 1.46
C GLN A 257 8.60 -43.16 1.45
N MET A 258 7.84 -42.10 1.14
CA MET A 258 6.39 -42.18 1.00
C MET A 258 5.99 -43.15 -0.13
N GLU A 259 6.68 -43.09 -1.28
CA GLU A 259 6.44 -44.00 -2.41
C GLU A 259 6.64 -45.47 -1.99
N LYS A 260 7.72 -45.76 -1.25
CA LYS A 260 8.03 -47.11 -0.75
C LYS A 260 7.06 -47.60 0.33
N GLU A 261 6.66 -46.75 1.26
CA GLU A 261 5.80 -47.11 2.40
C GLU A 261 4.38 -47.44 1.94
N TYR A 262 3.86 -46.70 0.96
CA TYR A 262 2.48 -46.83 0.52
C TYR A 262 2.31 -47.59 -0.80
N GLY A 263 3.40 -47.84 -1.53
CA GLY A 263 3.41 -48.70 -2.73
C GLY A 263 2.76 -48.10 -3.97
N GLY A 264 2.54 -46.79 -4.02
CA GLY A 264 1.93 -46.08 -5.17
C GLY A 264 2.96 -45.34 -6.01
N GLU A 265 2.75 -45.22 -7.34
CA GLU A 265 3.63 -44.47 -8.25
C GLU A 265 3.37 -42.96 -8.11
N LEU A 266 4.40 -42.17 -7.80
CA LEU A 266 4.30 -40.72 -7.66
C LEU A 266 5.02 -39.99 -8.79
N SER A 267 4.31 -39.15 -9.53
CA SER A 267 4.89 -38.28 -10.56
C SER A 267 4.65 -36.80 -10.24
N PHE A 268 5.63 -35.96 -10.54
CA PHE A 268 5.57 -34.53 -10.26
C PHE A 268 5.80 -33.72 -11.55
N ARG A 269 4.88 -32.81 -11.86
CA ARG A 269 4.92 -31.96 -13.05
C ARG A 269 4.84 -30.49 -12.67
N ALA A 270 5.64 -29.66 -13.34
CA ALA A 270 5.54 -28.22 -13.21
C ALA A 270 4.47 -27.68 -14.15
N ASP A 271 3.64 -26.78 -13.65
CA ASP A 271 2.77 -25.94 -14.46
C ASP A 271 3.02 -24.46 -14.12
N PRO A 272 3.59 -23.67 -15.04
CA PRO A 272 3.82 -22.25 -14.84
C PRO A 272 2.55 -21.40 -14.70
N ASN A 273 1.39 -21.92 -15.09
CA ASN A 273 0.11 -21.20 -14.99
C ASN A 273 -0.53 -21.33 -13.61
N LEU A 274 -0.10 -22.29 -12.78
CA LEU A 274 -0.61 -22.45 -11.43
C LEU A 274 -0.05 -21.37 -10.51
N HIS A 275 -0.88 -20.88 -9.59
CA HIS A 275 -0.41 -20.01 -8.52
C HIS A 275 0.63 -20.76 -7.64
N GLN A 276 1.58 -20.06 -7.00
CA GLN A 276 2.62 -20.73 -6.20
C GLN A 276 2.03 -21.51 -5.01
N GLU A 277 0.91 -21.04 -4.49
CA GLU A 277 0.14 -21.69 -3.41
C GLU A 277 -0.84 -22.76 -3.91
N GLU A 278 -0.91 -22.98 -5.21
CA GLU A 278 -1.83 -23.93 -5.82
C GLU A 278 -1.12 -25.25 -6.15
N PHE A 279 -1.83 -26.36 -5.93
CA PHE A 279 -1.40 -27.66 -6.41
C PHE A 279 -2.59 -28.55 -6.71
N ILE A 280 -2.42 -29.42 -7.69
CA ILE A 280 -3.45 -30.35 -8.16
C ILE A 280 -2.89 -31.77 -8.10
N MET A 281 -3.66 -32.70 -7.56
CA MET A 281 -3.35 -34.13 -7.54
C MET A 281 -4.33 -34.86 -8.45
N ILE A 282 -3.80 -35.61 -9.41
CA ILE A 282 -4.57 -36.27 -10.47
C ILE A 282 -4.27 -37.77 -10.43
N ASP A 283 -5.31 -38.59 -10.54
CA ASP A 283 -5.16 -40.02 -10.83
C ASP A 283 -4.77 -40.20 -12.29
N LEU A 284 -3.63 -40.84 -12.55
CA LEU A 284 -3.12 -41.02 -13.91
C LEU A 284 -3.86 -42.06 -14.74
N ASN A 285 -4.62 -42.96 -14.11
CA ASN A 285 -5.41 -43.95 -14.84
C ASN A 285 -6.72 -43.35 -15.34
N THR A 286 -7.33 -42.46 -14.55
CA THR A 286 -8.67 -41.92 -14.82
C THR A 286 -8.66 -40.46 -15.28
N GLU A 287 -7.50 -39.79 -15.17
CA GLU A 287 -7.33 -38.33 -15.32
C GLU A 287 -8.25 -37.49 -14.42
N GLN A 288 -8.81 -38.10 -13.36
CA GLN A 288 -9.67 -37.42 -12.42
C GLN A 288 -8.85 -36.67 -11.37
N GLU A 289 -9.34 -35.49 -11.01
CA GLU A 289 -8.78 -34.69 -9.93
C GLU A 289 -9.12 -35.32 -8.58
N LEU A 290 -8.07 -35.77 -7.88
CA LEU A 290 -8.17 -36.34 -6.54
C LEU A 290 -8.21 -35.24 -5.47
N ARG A 291 -7.48 -34.14 -5.70
CA ARG A 291 -7.44 -32.99 -4.79
C ARG A 291 -6.98 -31.73 -5.53
N HIS A 292 -7.70 -30.64 -5.31
CA HIS A 292 -7.30 -29.28 -5.67
C HIS A 292 -7.02 -28.49 -4.40
N ASN A 293 -5.81 -27.99 -4.21
CA ASN A 293 -5.57 -26.92 -3.26
C ASN A 293 -5.56 -25.60 -4.00
N ARG A 294 -6.58 -24.77 -3.78
CA ARG A 294 -6.63 -23.42 -4.32
C ARG A 294 -5.76 -22.48 -3.49
N PRO A 295 -5.25 -21.40 -4.08
CA PRO A 295 -4.49 -20.43 -3.33
C PRO A 295 -5.37 -19.79 -2.26
N PHE A 296 -4.78 -19.45 -1.12
CA PHE A 296 -5.50 -18.83 0.02
C PHE A 296 -6.09 -17.44 -0.33
N CYS A 297 -5.67 -16.91 -1.47
CA CYS A 297 -6.10 -15.66 -2.07
C CYS A 297 -7.52 -15.65 -2.65
N GLU A 298 -8.06 -16.82 -2.99
CA GLU A 298 -9.33 -16.95 -3.72
C GLU A 298 -10.54 -17.27 -2.81
N GLU A 299 -10.34 -17.33 -1.48
CA GLU A 299 -11.40 -17.56 -0.48
C GLU A 299 -11.77 -16.27 0.26
#